data_AF-A0A524EU38-F1
#
_entry.id   AF-A0A524EU38-F1
#
_cell.length_a   1.000
_cell.length_b   1.000
_cell.length_c   1.000
_cell.angle_alpha   90.00
_cell.angle_beta   90.00
_cell.angle_gamma   90.00
#
_symmetry.space_group_name_H-M   'P 1'
#
loop_
_entity.id
_entity.type
_entity.pdbx_description
1 polymer ?
#
loop_
_entity_poly.entity_id
_entity_poly.type
_entity_poly.pdbx_seq_one_letter_code
_entity_poly.pdbx_strand_id
1 'polypeptide(L)'
;MEHSHSETWEEFLEEFIDVFSVYDLLKYKVFICGSYNERNFPVLVEVKEVLNNRKNTLGFFEKEFRRTHSENLVLKFDLIAKFSNEILMVLEHDKGGQMIEMGIIVSFPKFYNKTKVFVLKDMDMTHMLKKGGLLKPFFTLGEDLYYYNNREELKSLIQTLYLE
;
A
#
# COMPACT_ATOMS: atom_id res chain seq x y z
N MET A 1 -9.58 -18.76 -21.83
CA MET A 1 -9.38 -17.50 -22.56
C MET A 1 -8.16 -16.86 -21.93
N GLU A 2 -7.01 -16.92 -22.60
CA GLU A 2 -5.82 -16.18 -22.17
C GLU A 2 -6.09 -14.71 -22.47
N HIS A 3 -6.32 -13.91 -21.44
CA HIS A 3 -6.33 -12.46 -21.60
C HIS A 3 -4.91 -12.03 -21.91
N SER A 4 -4.71 -11.48 -23.11
CA SER A 4 -3.44 -10.89 -23.53
C SER A 4 -3.01 -9.84 -22.50
N HIS A 5 -1.85 -10.06 -21.87
CA HIS A 5 -1.29 -9.12 -20.89
C HIS A 5 -0.95 -7.74 -21.50
N SER A 6 -0.93 -7.58 -22.83
CA SER A 6 -0.62 -6.29 -23.47
C SER A 6 -1.72 -5.25 -23.28
N GLU A 7 -3.00 -5.66 -23.34
CA GLU A 7 -4.14 -4.74 -23.23
C GLU A 7 -4.27 -4.17 -21.80
N THR A 8 -3.80 -4.91 -20.80
CA THR A 8 -3.96 -4.56 -19.37
C THR A 8 -3.02 -3.45 -18.89
N TRP A 9 -1.85 -3.28 -19.50
CA TRP A 9 -0.88 -2.27 -19.08
C TRP A 9 -1.15 -0.91 -19.70
N GLU A 10 -1.55 -0.88 -20.97
CA GLU A 10 -1.92 0.35 -21.67
C GLU A 10 -3.18 0.96 -21.05
N GLU A 11 -4.22 0.13 -20.81
CA GLU A 11 -5.42 0.57 -20.09
C GLU A 11 -5.09 1.15 -18.70
N PHE A 12 -4.18 0.50 -17.97
CA PHE A 12 -3.75 0.99 -16.66
C PHE A 12 -3.01 2.32 -16.75
N LEU A 13 -2.13 2.52 -17.73
CA LEU A 13 -1.41 3.78 -17.91
C LEU A 13 -2.34 4.90 -18.36
N GLU A 14 -3.29 4.62 -19.25
CA GLU A 14 -4.33 5.57 -19.63
C GLU A 14 -5.15 5.99 -18.41
N GLU A 15 -5.62 5.01 -17.62
CA GLU A 15 -6.37 5.29 -16.40
C GLU A 15 -5.54 6.05 -15.37
N PHE A 16 -4.25 5.73 -15.22
CA PHE A 16 -3.37 6.48 -14.35
C PHE A 16 -3.31 7.96 -14.73
N ILE A 17 -3.23 8.28 -16.02
CA ILE A 17 -3.21 9.66 -16.54
C ILE A 17 -4.59 10.33 -16.48
N ASP A 18 -5.68 9.56 -16.44
CA ASP A 18 -7.01 10.11 -16.19
C ASP A 18 -7.22 10.48 -14.71
N VAL A 19 -6.67 9.66 -13.81
CA VAL A 19 -6.80 9.84 -12.36
C VAL A 19 -5.78 10.85 -11.82
N PHE A 20 -4.57 10.86 -12.39
CA PHE A 20 -3.42 11.69 -11.98
C PHE A 20 -2.84 12.45 -13.18
N SER A 21 -1.89 13.35 -12.96
CA SER A 21 -1.23 14.03 -14.06
C SER A 21 -0.16 13.15 -14.71
N VAL A 22 0.12 13.36 -16.01
CA VAL A 22 1.31 12.80 -16.68
C VAL A 22 2.61 13.14 -15.93
N TYR A 23 2.68 14.30 -15.25
CA TYR A 23 3.84 14.68 -14.45
C TYR A 23 4.00 13.82 -13.19
N ASP A 24 2.91 13.22 -12.68
CA ASP A 24 2.94 12.33 -11.54
C ASP A 24 3.62 10.97 -11.87
N LEU A 25 3.79 10.64 -13.16
CA LEU A 25 4.63 9.51 -13.59
C LEU A 25 6.09 9.67 -13.18
N LEU A 26 6.55 10.90 -12.94
CA LEU A 26 7.93 11.18 -12.51
C LEU A 26 8.11 11.15 -10.98
N LYS A 27 7.01 11.17 -10.22
CA LYS A 27 7.06 11.13 -8.76
C LYS A 27 7.38 9.73 -8.23
N TYR A 28 7.88 9.68 -7.00
CA TYR A 28 8.02 8.47 -6.22
C TYR A 28 6.62 7.98 -5.79
N LYS A 29 6.22 6.82 -6.32
CA LYS A 29 4.88 6.26 -6.22
C LYS A 29 4.76 5.36 -4.99
N VAL A 30 3.88 5.74 -4.07
CA VAL A 30 3.60 4.99 -2.84
C VAL A 30 2.19 4.42 -2.94
N PHE A 31 2.09 3.10 -3.07
CA PHE A 31 0.81 2.42 -3.06
C PHE A 31 0.37 2.15 -1.62
N ILE A 32 -0.74 2.75 -1.20
CA ILE A 32 -1.22 2.69 0.18
C ILE A 32 -2.25 1.56 0.33
N CYS A 33 -1.90 0.59 1.16
CA CYS A 33 -2.69 -0.57 1.51
C CYS A 33 -3.18 -0.49 2.97
N GLY A 34 -4.30 -1.13 3.24
CA GLY A 34 -4.93 -1.16 4.55
C GLY A 34 -6.43 -1.35 4.45
N SER A 35 -7.13 -1.15 5.56
CA SER A 35 -8.57 -1.41 5.62
C SER A 35 -9.40 -0.28 5.00
N TYR A 36 -10.19 -0.59 3.96
CA TYR A 36 -11.07 0.37 3.29
C TYR A 36 -12.47 0.45 3.92
N ASN A 37 -12.66 -0.11 5.11
CA ASN A 37 -13.91 0.06 5.83
C ASN A 37 -14.11 1.53 6.27
N GLU A 38 -15.35 1.93 6.54
CA GLU A 38 -15.70 3.33 6.84
C GLU A 38 -14.97 3.90 8.07
N ARG A 39 -14.56 3.05 9.03
CA ARG A 39 -13.91 3.49 10.27
C ARG A 39 -12.41 3.74 10.09
N ASN A 40 -11.77 2.94 9.24
CA ASN A 40 -10.32 2.90 9.06
C ASN A 40 -9.86 3.71 7.83
N PHE A 41 -10.67 3.75 6.77
CA PHE A 41 -10.31 4.45 5.53
C PHE A 41 -9.92 5.94 5.74
N PRO A 42 -10.55 6.72 6.66
CA PRO A 42 -10.11 8.08 6.94
C PRO A 42 -8.64 8.19 7.35
N VAL A 43 -8.08 7.20 8.07
CA VAL A 43 -6.66 7.17 8.44
C VAL A 43 -5.78 7.07 7.21
N LEU A 44 -6.15 6.22 6.25
CA LEU A 44 -5.42 6.07 4.99
C LEU A 44 -5.46 7.36 4.17
N VAL A 45 -6.59 8.09 4.18
CA VAL A 45 -6.71 9.40 3.52
C VAL A 45 -5.73 10.40 4.13
N GLU A 46 -5.65 10.48 5.46
CA GLU A 46 -4.66 11.34 6.15
C GLU A 46 -3.21 10.94 5.79
N VAL A 47 -2.91 9.65 5.70
CA VAL A 47 -1.59 9.15 5.24
C VAL A 47 -1.29 9.62 3.81
N LYS A 48 -2.27 9.49 2.90
CA LYS A 48 -2.14 9.97 1.53
C LYS A 48 -1.89 11.47 1.47
N GLU A 49 -2.60 12.27 2.27
CA GLU A 49 -2.41 13.72 2.34
C GLU A 49 -0.99 14.07 2.79
N VAL A 50 -0.48 13.41 3.84
CA VAL A 50 0.90 13.60 4.30
C VAL A 50 1.91 13.30 3.20
N LEU A 51 1.73 12.20 2.46
CA LEU A 51 2.60 11.84 1.35
C LEU A 51 2.51 12.86 0.21
N ASN A 52 1.30 13.27 -0.18
CA ASN A 52 1.06 14.14 -1.33
C ASN A 52 1.37 15.62 -1.07
N ASN A 53 1.51 16.03 0.19
CA ASN A 53 2.04 17.36 0.53
C ASN A 53 3.52 17.51 0.14
N ARG A 54 4.21 16.40 -0.24
CA ARG A 54 5.56 16.45 -0.79
C ARG A 54 5.56 16.53 -2.30
N LYS A 55 6.44 17.38 -2.84
CA LYS A 55 6.51 17.66 -4.28
C LYS A 55 6.85 16.41 -5.12
N ASN A 56 7.67 15.51 -4.59
CA ASN A 56 8.22 14.38 -5.33
C ASN A 56 7.56 13.03 -4.99
N THR A 57 6.47 13.03 -4.23
CA THR A 57 5.79 11.80 -3.81
C THR A 57 4.36 11.79 -4.31
N LEU A 58 3.88 10.61 -4.70
CA LEU A 58 2.50 10.35 -5.04
C LEU A 58 2.01 9.12 -4.27
N GLY A 59 1.26 9.36 -3.20
CA GLY A 59 0.44 8.37 -2.52
C GLY A 59 -0.89 8.16 -3.22
N PHE A 60 -1.28 6.90 -3.43
CA PHE A 60 -2.56 6.54 -4.05
C PHE A 60 -3.10 5.19 -3.54
N PHE A 61 -4.39 4.97 -3.79
CA PHE A 61 -5.16 3.79 -3.42
C PHE A 61 -5.51 2.94 -4.64
N GLU A 62 -5.79 1.65 -4.41
CA GLU A 62 -6.25 0.75 -5.46
C GLU A 62 -7.61 1.18 -6.03
N LYS A 63 -8.51 1.68 -5.16
CA LYS A 63 -9.87 2.09 -5.53
C LYS A 63 -9.96 3.30 -6.46
N GLU A 64 -8.85 4.00 -6.68
CA GLU A 64 -8.80 5.15 -7.59
C GLU A 64 -8.79 4.71 -9.05
N PHE A 65 -8.21 3.55 -9.33
CA PHE A 65 -8.33 2.85 -10.61
C PHE A 65 -9.67 2.12 -10.59
N ARG A 66 -10.62 2.42 -11.48
CA ARG A 66 -11.95 1.80 -11.52
C ARG A 66 -12.16 0.90 -12.73
N ARG A 67 -11.42 1.11 -13.81
CA ARG A 67 -11.50 0.37 -15.07
C ARG A 67 -10.59 -0.85 -15.02
N THR A 68 -9.31 -0.62 -14.73
CA THR A 68 -8.26 -1.64 -14.71
C THR A 68 -8.63 -2.79 -13.76
N HIS A 69 -8.70 -4.01 -14.29
CA HIS A 69 -8.93 -5.24 -13.53
C HIS A 69 -10.09 -5.16 -12.50
N SER A 70 -11.18 -4.48 -12.85
CA SER A 70 -12.32 -4.23 -11.95
C SER A 70 -12.98 -5.49 -11.38
N GLU A 71 -12.89 -6.63 -12.08
CA GLU A 71 -13.42 -7.92 -11.64
C GLU A 71 -12.38 -8.82 -10.96
N ASN A 72 -11.08 -8.49 -11.05
CA ASN A 72 -10.00 -9.28 -10.48
C ASN A 72 -9.03 -8.42 -9.66
N LEU A 73 -9.45 -8.15 -8.42
CA LEU A 73 -8.71 -7.28 -7.50
C LEU A 73 -7.33 -7.83 -7.12
N VAL A 74 -7.09 -9.14 -7.24
CA VAL A 74 -5.76 -9.72 -7.01
C VAL A 74 -4.80 -9.36 -8.15
N LEU A 75 -5.23 -9.46 -9.41
CA LEU A 75 -4.42 -9.02 -10.55
C LEU A 75 -4.21 -7.51 -10.53
N LYS A 76 -5.26 -6.77 -10.15
CA LYS A 76 -5.17 -5.32 -9.96
C LYS A 76 -4.13 -4.95 -8.92
N PHE A 77 -4.17 -5.60 -7.75
CA PHE A 77 -3.16 -5.42 -6.71
C PHE A 77 -1.76 -5.71 -7.24
N ASP A 78 -1.51 -6.84 -7.91
CA ASP A 78 -0.18 -7.19 -8.45
C ASP A 78 0.31 -6.15 -9.47
N LEU A 79 -0.57 -5.62 -10.32
CA LEU A 79 -0.24 -4.59 -11.31
C LEU A 79 0.17 -3.27 -10.63
N ILE A 80 -0.66 -2.78 -9.71
CA ILE A 80 -0.42 -1.53 -8.98
C ILE A 80 0.83 -1.67 -8.08
N ALA A 81 0.97 -2.82 -7.42
CA ALA A 81 2.16 -3.16 -6.64
C ALA A 81 3.40 -3.24 -7.53
N LYS A 82 3.33 -3.71 -8.77
CA LYS A 82 4.48 -3.68 -9.71
C LYS A 82 4.84 -2.27 -10.15
N PHE A 83 3.85 -1.44 -10.44
CA PHE A 83 4.04 -0.06 -10.92
C PHE A 83 4.56 0.91 -9.84
N SER A 84 4.21 0.69 -8.58
CA SER A 84 4.65 1.52 -7.45
C SER A 84 6.14 1.36 -7.14
N ASN A 85 6.75 2.43 -6.62
CA ASN A 85 8.11 2.40 -6.11
C ASN A 85 8.17 1.75 -4.72
N GLU A 86 7.11 1.95 -3.92
CA GLU A 86 6.99 1.44 -2.56
C GLU A 86 5.53 1.07 -2.25
N ILE A 87 5.33 0.13 -1.34
CA ILE A 87 4.04 -0.23 -0.77
C ILE A 87 4.03 0.23 0.69
N LEU A 88 2.98 0.95 1.10
CA LEU A 88 2.78 1.35 2.49
C LEU A 88 1.56 0.59 3.03
N MET A 89 1.79 -0.38 3.91
CA MET A 89 0.73 -1.18 4.53
C MET A 89 0.41 -0.64 5.92
N VAL A 90 -0.82 -0.21 6.16
CA VAL A 90 -1.31 0.19 7.49
C VAL A 90 -2.23 -0.90 8.05
N LEU A 91 -1.85 -1.46 9.19
CA LEU A 91 -2.58 -2.52 9.88
C LEU A 91 -3.19 -2.01 11.18
N GLU A 92 -4.51 -1.92 11.21
CA GLU A 92 -5.29 -1.53 12.42
C GLU A 92 -6.09 -2.70 13.01
N HIS A 93 -6.18 -3.80 12.27
CA HIS A 93 -6.80 -5.07 12.66
C HIS A 93 -6.33 -6.18 11.69
N ASP A 94 -6.70 -7.43 11.93
CA ASP A 94 -6.25 -8.60 11.17
C ASP A 94 -7.37 -9.28 10.35
N LYS A 95 -8.27 -8.47 9.78
CA LYS A 95 -9.48 -8.94 9.08
C LYS A 95 -9.64 -8.28 7.71
N GLY A 96 -10.34 -8.95 6.79
CA GLY A 96 -10.72 -8.39 5.49
C GLY A 96 -9.62 -8.43 4.41
N GLY A 97 -9.81 -7.65 3.35
CA GLY A 97 -8.98 -7.68 2.14
C GLY A 97 -7.49 -7.42 2.37
N GLN A 98 -7.14 -6.53 3.31
CA GLN A 98 -5.74 -6.24 3.67
C GLN A 98 -4.93 -7.47 4.11
N MET A 99 -5.58 -8.53 4.61
CA MET A 99 -4.87 -9.78 4.94
C MET A 99 -4.53 -10.60 3.70
N ILE A 100 -5.34 -10.52 2.64
CA ILE A 100 -5.02 -11.10 1.33
C ILE A 100 -3.85 -10.33 0.72
N GLU A 101 -3.89 -8.99 0.74
CA GLU A 101 -2.80 -8.12 0.30
C GLU A 101 -1.49 -8.44 1.03
N MET A 102 -1.54 -8.55 2.36
CA MET A 102 -0.39 -8.94 3.18
C MET A 102 0.14 -10.33 2.79
N GLY A 103 -0.74 -11.30 2.57
CA GLY A 103 -0.39 -12.63 2.07
C GLY A 103 0.34 -12.59 0.72
N ILE A 104 -0.12 -11.76 -0.21
CA ILE A 104 0.55 -11.53 -1.50
C ILE A 104 1.92 -10.90 -1.28
N ILE A 105 2.02 -9.85 -0.47
CA ILE A 105 3.27 -9.14 -0.19
C ILE A 105 4.35 -10.10 0.33
N VAL A 106 4.05 -10.90 1.36
CA VAL A 106 5.04 -11.81 1.96
C VAL A 106 5.37 -13.01 1.06
N SER A 107 4.51 -13.33 0.10
CA SER A 107 4.74 -14.42 -0.85
C SER A 107 5.77 -14.05 -1.94
N PHE A 108 6.04 -12.76 -2.17
CA PHE A 108 6.91 -12.32 -3.25
C PHE A 108 8.02 -11.36 -2.76
N PRO A 109 9.31 -11.73 -2.90
CA PRO A 109 10.45 -10.87 -2.53
C PRO A 109 10.42 -9.47 -3.14
N LYS A 110 10.01 -9.36 -4.40
CA LYS A 110 9.85 -8.07 -5.09
C LYS A 110 8.85 -7.11 -4.41
N PHE A 111 7.95 -7.63 -3.57
CA PHE A 111 6.95 -6.85 -2.86
C PHE A 111 7.40 -6.55 -1.45
N TYR A 112 7.70 -7.55 -0.61
CA TYR A 112 8.10 -7.25 0.77
C TYR A 112 9.39 -6.42 0.86
N ASN A 113 10.34 -6.54 -0.08
CA ASN A 113 11.56 -5.71 -0.10
C ASN A 113 11.31 -4.21 -0.33
N LYS A 114 10.11 -3.84 -0.78
CA LYS A 114 9.70 -2.44 -0.97
C LYS A 114 8.45 -2.09 -0.18
N THR A 115 8.11 -2.87 0.84
CA THR A 115 6.94 -2.61 1.68
C THR A 115 7.38 -2.06 3.01
N LYS A 116 6.80 -0.93 3.44
CA LYS A 116 6.81 -0.48 4.84
C LYS A 116 5.49 -0.83 5.50
N VAL A 117 5.53 -1.45 6.66
CA VAL A 117 4.37 -1.90 7.43
C VAL A 117 4.25 -1.07 8.71
N PHE A 118 3.10 -0.45 8.90
CA PHE A 118 2.75 0.32 10.08
C PHE A 118 1.65 -0.42 10.83
N VAL A 119 1.88 -0.77 12.09
CA VAL A 119 0.97 -1.59 12.89
C VAL A 119 0.48 -0.81 14.10
N LEU A 120 -0.84 -0.70 14.27
CA LEU A 120 -1.44 -0.14 15.47
C LEU A 120 -1.06 -1.01 16.67
N LYS A 121 -0.47 -0.38 17.68
CA LYS A 121 -0.04 -1.06 18.90
C LYS A 121 -1.25 -1.67 19.62
N ASP A 122 -1.04 -2.85 20.19
CA ASP A 122 -2.05 -3.60 20.94
C ASP A 122 -3.30 -3.99 20.12
N MET A 123 -3.25 -3.87 18.78
CA MET A 123 -4.29 -4.46 17.94
C MET A 123 -4.33 -5.98 18.14
N ASP A 124 -5.54 -6.53 18.13
CA ASP A 124 -5.69 -7.98 18.16
C ASP A 124 -5.14 -8.58 16.86
N MET A 125 -4.23 -9.54 17.00
CA MET A 125 -3.49 -10.13 15.88
C MET A 125 -3.46 -11.64 16.00
N THR A 126 -3.84 -12.30 14.91
CA THR A 126 -3.59 -13.74 14.75
C THR A 126 -2.11 -14.06 14.96
N HIS A 127 -1.87 -15.28 15.48
CA HIS A 127 -0.51 -15.79 15.66
C HIS A 127 0.26 -15.83 14.34
N MET A 128 -0.42 -16.11 13.21
CA MET A 128 0.18 -16.13 11.88
C MET A 128 0.76 -14.76 11.50
N LEU A 129 -0.01 -13.68 11.68
CA LEU A 129 0.48 -12.34 11.39
C LEU A 129 1.61 -11.94 12.35
N LYS A 130 1.40 -12.13 13.66
CA LYS A 130 2.35 -11.71 14.71
C LYS A 130 3.70 -12.41 14.64
N LYS A 131 3.74 -13.70 14.28
CA LYS A 131 4.97 -14.51 14.27
C LYS A 131 5.49 -14.87 12.88
N GLY A 132 4.61 -14.89 11.88
CA GLY A 132 4.94 -15.34 10.54
C GLY A 132 4.90 -14.25 9.47
N GLY A 133 4.13 -13.17 9.66
CA GLY A 133 3.94 -12.15 8.63
C GLY A 133 4.70 -10.84 8.86
N LEU A 134 4.94 -10.46 10.12
CA LEU A 134 5.49 -9.14 10.48
C LEU A 134 6.96 -9.14 10.88
N LEU A 135 7.57 -10.31 11.07
CA LEU A 135 8.94 -10.39 11.56
C LEU A 135 9.86 -10.98 10.49
N LYS A 136 11.15 -11.07 10.81
CA LYS A 136 12.13 -11.72 9.96
C LYS A 136 11.63 -13.11 9.51
N PRO A 137 11.82 -13.46 8.22
CA PRO A 137 12.69 -12.79 7.25
C PRO A 137 12.07 -11.62 6.48
N PHE A 138 10.79 -11.29 6.70
CA PHE A 138 10.07 -10.34 5.84
C PHE A 138 10.30 -8.89 6.20
N PHE A 139 10.25 -8.57 7.50
CA PHE A 139 10.37 -7.20 7.99
C PHE A 139 11.23 -7.13 9.25
N THR A 140 11.91 -6.00 9.41
CA THR A 140 12.77 -5.61 10.52
C THR A 140 12.23 -4.35 11.20
N LEU A 141 12.01 -4.46 12.52
CA LEU A 141 11.54 -3.35 13.34
C LEU A 141 12.50 -2.16 13.26
N GLY A 142 11.97 -0.99 12.88
CA GLY A 142 12.71 0.27 12.74
C GLY A 142 13.30 0.51 11.34
N GLU A 143 13.18 -0.45 10.41
CA GLU A 143 13.64 -0.31 9.03
C GLU A 143 12.45 -0.28 8.05
N ASP A 144 11.60 -1.31 8.13
CA ASP A 144 10.42 -1.48 7.27
C ASP A 144 9.18 -1.94 8.07
N LEU A 145 9.32 -2.19 9.37
CA LEU A 145 8.22 -2.40 10.32
C LEU A 145 8.22 -1.30 11.39
N TYR A 146 7.06 -0.69 11.60
CA TYR A 146 6.85 0.38 12.57
C TYR A 146 5.58 0.12 13.38
N TYR A 147 5.63 0.39 14.68
CA TYR A 147 4.44 0.40 15.53
C TYR A 147 4.06 1.84 15.88
N TYR A 148 2.76 2.12 15.98
CA TYR A 148 2.23 3.41 16.37
C TYR A 148 1.05 3.24 17.35
N ASN A 149 0.84 4.20 18.25
CA ASN A 149 -0.22 4.17 19.25
C ASN A 149 -1.49 4.90 18.79
N ASN A 150 -1.35 5.90 17.91
CA ASN A 150 -2.47 6.72 17.45
C ASN A 150 -2.17 7.38 16.09
N ARG A 151 -3.20 8.05 15.53
CA ARG A 151 -3.15 8.68 14.20
C ARG A 151 -2.06 9.75 14.07
N GLU A 152 -1.84 10.56 15.11
CA GLU A 152 -0.81 11.62 15.07
C GLU A 152 0.58 11.02 15.01
N GLU A 153 0.83 9.96 15.76
CA GLU A 153 2.11 9.23 15.70
C GLU A 153 2.33 8.58 14.33
N LEU A 154 1.30 7.95 13.75
CA LEU A 154 1.38 7.40 12.40
C LEU A 154 1.77 8.48 11.38
N LYS A 155 1.10 9.64 11.42
CA LYS A 155 1.43 10.79 10.56
C LYS A 155 2.85 11.27 10.78
N SER A 156 3.29 11.41 12.03
CA SER A 156 4.65 11.84 12.37
C SER A 156 5.71 10.87 11.85
N LEU A 157 5.46 9.55 11.93
CA LEU A 157 6.36 8.54 11.40
C LEU A 157 6.48 8.65 9.87
N ILE A 158 5.37 8.77 9.17
CA ILE A 158 5.35 8.93 7.70
C ILE A 158 5.96 10.29 7.29
N GLN A 159 5.76 11.32 8.09
CA GLN A 159 6.42 12.61 7.89
C GLN A 159 7.94 12.48 8.03
N THR A 160 8.42 11.66 8.96
CA THR A 160 9.86 11.48 9.21
C THR A 160 10.52 10.62 8.12
N LEU A 161 9.88 9.51 7.75
CA LEU A 161 10.45 8.48 6.87
C LEU A 161 10.60 8.89 5.41
N TYR A 162 10.03 10.02 5.03
CA TYR A 162 10.00 10.51 3.66
C TYR A 162 10.44 11.99 3.63
N LEU A 163 11.23 12.45 4.61
CA LEU A 163 11.69 13.86 4.77
C LEU A 163 12.54 14.43 3.61
N GLU A 164 12.71 13.70 2.50
CA GLU A 164 13.56 14.10 1.36
C GLU A 164 12.75 14.72 0.21
#